data_AF-A0A959CH02-F1
#
_entry.id   AF-A0A959CH02-F1
#
_cell.length_a   1.000
_cell.length_b   1.000
_cell.length_c   1.000
_cell.angle_alpha   90.00
_cell.angle_beta   90.00
_cell.angle_gamma   90.00
#
_symmetry.space_group_name_H-M   'P 1'
#
loop_
_entity.id
_entity.type
_entity.pdbx_description
1 polymer ?
#
loop_
_entity_poly.entity_id
_entity_poly.type
_entity_poly.pdbx_seq_one_letter_code
_entity_poly.pdbx_strand_id
1 'polypeptide(L)'
;MKKQITISVNGEKQTLEVEPRELLVHVIREKLRLTGTHIGCDTSSCGACTVLLNGKSIKSCTVLAIQANGKEISTVEGLATAEGLHPLQEGFKENHGLHCGFCTPGMLMRAVELLEH
;
A
#
# COMPACT_ATOMS: atom_id res chain seq x y z
N MET A 1 -1.17 -17.92 -18.10
CA MET A 1 -1.81 -16.96 -19.03
C MET A 1 -2.20 -15.76 -18.20
N LYS A 2 -1.75 -14.57 -18.62
CA LYS A 2 -2.04 -13.32 -17.94
C LYS A 2 -3.56 -13.05 -17.89
N LYS A 3 -3.98 -12.30 -16.89
CA LYS A 3 -5.35 -11.84 -16.69
C LYS A 3 -5.33 -10.32 -16.60
N GLN A 4 -6.26 -9.68 -17.29
CA GLN A 4 -6.47 -8.26 -17.14
C GLN A 4 -7.25 -7.98 -15.86
N ILE A 5 -6.79 -7.00 -15.09
CA ILE A 5 -7.51 -6.47 -13.93
C ILE A 5 -7.60 -4.95 -14.03
N THR A 6 -8.61 -4.39 -13.40
CA THR A 6 -8.79 -2.96 -13.23
C THR A 6 -8.88 -2.65 -11.74
N ILE A 7 -8.06 -1.74 -11.24
CA ILE A 7 -7.98 -1.34 -9.83
C ILE A 7 -7.97 0.18 -9.74
N SER A 8 -8.46 0.74 -8.63
CA SER A 8 -8.28 2.16 -8.32
C SER A 8 -7.15 2.29 -7.31
N VAL A 9 -6.10 3.04 -7.63
CA VAL A 9 -4.93 3.20 -6.76
C VAL A 9 -4.71 4.67 -6.47
N ASN A 10 -4.78 5.06 -5.20
CA ASN A 10 -4.67 6.46 -4.75
C ASN A 10 -5.62 7.40 -5.53
N GLY A 11 -6.86 6.96 -5.76
CA GLY A 11 -7.87 7.69 -6.52
C GLY A 11 -7.80 7.55 -8.05
N GLU A 12 -6.73 6.98 -8.60
CA GLU A 12 -6.56 6.82 -10.05
C GLU A 12 -6.88 5.41 -10.54
N LYS A 13 -7.69 5.30 -11.60
CA LYS A 13 -8.07 4.01 -12.18
C LYS A 13 -6.96 3.48 -13.09
N GLN A 14 -6.49 2.27 -12.82
CA GLN A 14 -5.41 1.60 -13.54
C GLN A 14 -5.90 0.25 -14.08
N THR A 15 -5.62 -0.06 -15.34
CA THR A 15 -5.89 -1.36 -15.96
C THR A 15 -4.58 -1.99 -16.40
N LEU A 16 -4.31 -3.21 -15.93
CA LEU A 16 -3.04 -3.90 -16.20
C LEU A 16 -3.22 -5.42 -16.32
N GLU A 17 -2.25 -6.06 -16.96
CA GLU A 17 -2.16 -7.52 -17.01
C GLU A 17 -1.33 -8.07 -15.86
N VAL A 18 -1.83 -9.11 -15.18
CA VAL A 18 -1.16 -9.80 -14.07
C VAL A 18 -1.10 -11.30 -14.30
N GLU A 19 -0.08 -11.96 -13.77
CA GLU A 19 -0.11 -13.42 -13.66
C GLU A 19 -1.08 -13.82 -12.53
N PRO A 20 -1.84 -14.93 -12.65
CA PRO A 20 -2.77 -15.36 -11.60
C PRO A 20 -2.14 -15.56 -10.22
N ARG A 21 -0.83 -15.86 -10.17
CA ARG A 21 -0.03 -16.08 -8.96
C ARG A 21 0.71 -14.83 -8.47
N GLU A 22 0.60 -13.72 -9.18
CA GLU A 22 1.34 -12.50 -8.86
C GLU A 22 0.76 -11.86 -7.59
N LEU A 23 1.62 -11.62 -6.60
CA LEU A 23 1.19 -10.96 -5.36
C LEU A 23 0.97 -9.47 -5.62
N LEU A 24 0.03 -8.89 -4.87
CA LEU A 24 -0.33 -7.49 -4.97
C LEU A 24 0.87 -6.57 -4.67
N VAL A 25 1.72 -6.95 -3.72
CA VAL A 25 2.93 -6.18 -3.40
C VAL A 25 3.87 -6.01 -4.61
N HIS A 26 4.01 -7.05 -5.43
CA HIS A 26 4.85 -6.98 -6.65
C HIS A 26 4.20 -6.10 -7.70
N VAL A 27 2.89 -6.20 -7.90
CA VAL A 27 2.17 -5.31 -8.82
C VAL A 27 2.34 -3.84 -8.43
N ILE A 28 2.16 -3.51 -7.15
CA ILE A 28 2.30 -2.15 -6.63
C ILE A 28 3.73 -1.63 -6.88
N ARG A 29 4.75 -2.41 -6.51
CA ARG A 29 6.14 -1.97 -6.59
C ARG A 29 6.71 -1.95 -8.01
N GLU A 30 6.40 -2.96 -8.81
CA GLU A 30 7.11 -3.23 -10.07
C GLU A 30 6.33 -2.71 -11.28
N LYS A 31 4.99 -2.83 -11.26
CA LYS A 31 4.14 -2.38 -12.38
C LYS A 31 3.65 -0.96 -12.19
N LEU A 32 3.15 -0.63 -11.00
CA LEU A 32 2.69 0.72 -10.66
C LEU A 32 3.82 1.65 -10.22
N ARG A 33 5.00 1.09 -9.91
CA ARG A 33 6.19 1.84 -9.46
C ARG A 33 5.98 2.66 -8.18
N LEU A 34 5.03 2.23 -7.33
CA LEU A 34 4.77 2.78 -6.00
C LEU A 34 5.65 2.03 -4.99
N THR A 35 6.87 2.53 -4.80
CA THR A 35 7.94 1.81 -4.09
C THR A 35 7.94 2.00 -2.58
N GLY A 36 7.07 2.87 -2.04
CA GLY A 36 6.91 3.08 -0.60
C GLY A 36 6.33 1.87 0.13
N THR A 37 5.58 1.02 -0.56
CA THR A 37 5.16 -0.29 -0.01
C THR A 37 6.35 -1.24 -0.01
N HIS A 38 6.86 -1.66 1.15
CA HIS A 38 8.10 -2.44 1.24
C HIS A 38 7.87 -3.95 1.42
N ILE A 39 8.86 -4.75 1.02
CA ILE A 39 8.92 -6.19 1.26
C ILE A 39 10.03 -6.45 2.27
N GLY A 40 9.66 -6.82 3.51
CA GLY A 40 10.63 -7.00 4.59
C GLY A 40 10.84 -8.44 5.05
N CYS A 41 9.92 -9.36 4.78
CA CYS A 41 9.99 -10.71 5.33
C CYS A 41 9.47 -11.85 4.45
N ASP A 42 8.68 -11.57 3.40
CA ASP A 42 7.96 -12.54 2.56
C ASP A 42 7.05 -13.57 3.25
N THR A 43 7.01 -13.55 4.58
CA THR A 43 6.35 -14.53 5.45
C THR A 43 5.19 -13.92 6.24
N SER A 44 4.70 -12.75 5.84
CA SER A 44 3.63 -12.00 6.52
C SER A 44 3.98 -11.43 7.90
N SER A 45 5.15 -11.72 8.48
CA SER A 45 5.46 -11.32 9.87
C SER A 45 5.63 -9.82 10.12
N CYS A 46 6.26 -9.06 9.21
CA CYS A 46 6.73 -7.70 9.52
C CYS A 46 5.73 -6.55 9.31
N GLY A 47 4.72 -6.72 8.45
CA GLY A 47 3.77 -5.64 8.12
C GLY A 47 4.31 -4.50 7.25
N ALA A 48 5.56 -4.54 6.77
CA ALA A 48 6.14 -3.48 5.93
C ALA A 48 5.43 -3.28 4.58
N CYS A 49 4.69 -4.30 4.13
CA CYS A 49 3.92 -4.31 2.88
C CYS A 49 2.46 -3.85 3.07
N THR A 50 2.14 -3.20 4.20
CA THR A 50 0.76 -2.83 4.51
C THR A 50 0.26 -1.73 3.59
N VAL A 51 -0.92 -1.94 3.02
CA VAL A 51 -1.70 -0.99 2.20
C VAL A 51 -3.15 -1.04 2.66
N LEU A 52 -3.96 -0.06 2.27
CA LEU A 52 -5.41 -0.14 2.43
C LEU A 52 -6.02 -0.81 1.20
N LEU A 53 -6.91 -1.77 1.40
CA LEU A 53 -7.72 -2.39 0.37
C LEU A 53 -9.19 -2.20 0.73
N ASN A 54 -9.88 -1.33 -0.01
CA ASN A 54 -11.21 -0.83 0.34
C ASN A 54 -11.27 -0.30 1.79
N GLY A 55 -10.34 0.58 2.15
CA GLY A 55 -10.22 1.17 3.48
C GLY A 55 -9.64 0.27 4.57
N LYS A 56 -9.51 -1.05 4.34
CA LYS A 56 -8.98 -1.97 5.35
C LYS A 56 -7.49 -2.20 5.21
N SER A 57 -6.74 -2.13 6.30
CA SER A 57 -5.30 -2.41 6.25
C SER A 57 -5.04 -3.91 6.07
N ILE A 58 -4.28 -4.25 5.05
CA ILE A 58 -3.93 -5.62 4.72
C ILE A 58 -2.45 -5.73 4.40
N LYS A 59 -1.89 -6.94 4.56
CA LYS A 59 -0.52 -7.25 4.14
C LYS A 59 -0.53 -7.63 2.66
N SER A 60 -0.11 -6.73 1.77
CA SER A 60 -0.20 -6.94 0.31
C SER A 60 0.62 -8.14 -0.19
N CYS A 61 1.60 -8.62 0.57
CA CYS A 61 2.34 -9.86 0.27
C CYS A 61 1.51 -11.13 0.48
N THR A 62 0.28 -11.03 0.98
CA THR A 62 -0.65 -12.17 1.20
C THR A 62 -1.86 -12.16 0.27
N VAL A 63 -1.93 -11.17 -0.63
CA VAL A 63 -3.04 -10.98 -1.56
C VAL A 63 -2.54 -11.20 -2.97
N LEU A 64 -3.23 -12.03 -3.75
CA LEU A 64 -2.98 -12.12 -5.19
C LEU A 64 -3.56 -10.89 -5.88
N ALA A 65 -2.85 -10.32 -6.84
CA ALA A 65 -3.30 -9.12 -7.55
C ALA A 65 -4.66 -9.32 -8.23
N ILE A 66 -4.96 -10.55 -8.70
CA ILE A 66 -6.27 -10.86 -9.27
C ILE A 66 -7.43 -10.70 -8.26
N GLN A 67 -7.18 -10.88 -6.97
CA GLN A 67 -8.18 -10.68 -5.91
C GLN A 67 -8.44 -9.20 -5.62
N ALA A 68 -7.59 -8.31 -6.13
CA ALA A 68 -7.76 -6.86 -6.04
C ALA A 68 -8.59 -6.29 -7.21
N ASN A 69 -8.93 -7.09 -8.23
CA ASN A 69 -9.73 -6.61 -9.35
C ASN A 69 -11.05 -5.95 -8.89
N GLY A 70 -11.30 -4.74 -9.38
CA GLY A 70 -12.44 -3.89 -9.04
C GLY A 70 -12.36 -3.21 -7.67
N LYS A 71 -11.23 -3.31 -6.96
CA LYS A 71 -11.06 -2.74 -5.61
C LYS A 71 -10.26 -1.44 -5.63
N GLU A 72 -10.41 -0.69 -4.55
CA GLU A 72 -9.65 0.51 -4.24
C GLU A 72 -8.44 0.16 -3.35
N ILE A 73 -7.29 0.73 -3.69
CA ILE A 73 -6.03 0.56 -3.00
C ILE A 73 -5.48 1.93 -2.65
N SER A 74 -5.14 2.12 -1.38
CA SER A 74 -4.38 3.30 -0.95
C SER A 74 -3.02 2.87 -0.44
N THR A 75 -1.97 3.54 -0.91
CA THR A 75 -0.58 3.34 -0.49
C THR A 75 -0.06 4.60 0.20
N VAL A 76 1.16 4.54 0.76
CA VAL A 76 1.76 5.67 1.48
C VAL A 76 1.92 6.92 0.60
N GLU A 77 2.12 6.71 -0.69
CA GLU A 77 2.23 7.76 -1.71
C GLU A 77 0.94 8.57 -1.85
N GLY A 78 -0.21 7.99 -1.50
CA GLY A 78 -1.52 8.65 -1.55
C GLY A 78 -1.86 9.47 -0.30
N LEU A 79 -1.01 9.50 0.74
CA LEU A 79 -1.30 10.22 1.98
C LEU A 79 -1.04 11.73 1.87
N ALA A 80 0.04 12.13 1.21
CA ALA A 80 0.36 13.54 1.02
C ALA A 80 -0.47 14.11 -0.13
N THR A 81 -0.90 15.36 0.00
CA THR A 81 -1.68 16.08 -1.01
C THR A 81 -0.95 17.35 -1.45
N ALA A 82 -1.57 18.14 -2.34
CA ALA A 82 -1.04 19.44 -2.73
C ALA A 82 -0.99 20.43 -1.54
N GLU A 83 -1.84 20.24 -0.53
CA GLU A 83 -1.88 21.05 0.68
C GLU A 83 -0.76 20.71 1.68
N GLY A 84 -0.13 19.54 1.56
CA GLY A 84 1.00 19.15 2.41
C GLY A 84 1.00 17.69 2.84
N LEU A 85 1.67 17.44 3.96
CA LEU A 85 1.76 16.11 4.57
C LEU A 85 0.43 15.76 5.25
N HIS A 86 0.08 14.48 5.25
CA HIS A 86 -1.01 13.98 6.08
C HIS A 86 -0.70 14.23 7.57
N PRO A 87 -1.69 14.53 8.44
CA PRO A 87 -1.44 14.73 9.87
C PRO A 87 -0.67 13.59 10.55
N LEU A 88 -0.89 12.34 10.11
CA LEU A 88 -0.08 11.19 10.57
C LEU A 88 1.38 11.27 10.12
N GLN A 89 1.66 11.71 8.89
CA GLN A 89 3.03 11.90 8.42
C GLN A 89 3.73 13.02 9.21
N GLU A 90 3.04 14.11 9.51
CA GLU A 90 3.55 15.20 10.37
C GLU A 90 3.83 14.67 11.79
N GLY A 91 2.87 13.98 12.40
CA GLY A 91 3.03 13.39 13.73
C GLY A 91 4.23 12.43 13.81
N PHE A 92 4.42 11.56 12.81
CA PHE A 92 5.59 10.68 12.75
C PHE A 92 6.91 11.45 12.63
N LYS A 93 6.94 12.55 11.86
CA LYS A 93 8.12 13.42 11.73
C LYS A 93 8.45 14.14 13.03
N GLU A 94 7.45 14.77 13.66
CA GLU A 94 7.64 15.59 14.86
C GLU A 94 8.00 14.77 16.10
N ASN A 95 7.45 13.55 16.20
CA ASN A 95 7.64 12.68 17.35
C ASN A 95 8.74 11.63 17.14
N HIS A 96 9.60 11.82 16.13
CA HIS A 96 10.66 10.85 15.79
C HIS A 96 10.15 9.41 15.59
N GLY A 97 8.93 9.26 15.07
CA GLY A 97 8.28 7.97 14.81
C GLY A 97 8.92 7.15 13.69
N LEU A 98 9.94 7.70 13.01
CA LEU A 98 10.76 7.00 12.04
C LEU A 98 12.25 7.12 12.37
N HIS A 99 12.97 5.99 12.27
CA HIS A 99 14.43 5.93 12.39
C HIS A 99 15.03 5.60 11.02
N CYS A 100 15.24 4.32 10.70
CA CYS A 100 15.73 3.91 9.38
C CYS A 100 14.70 4.13 8.25
N GLY A 101 13.45 4.41 8.60
CA GLY A 101 12.39 4.69 7.64
C GLY A 101 11.69 3.45 7.05
N PHE A 102 12.29 2.27 7.11
CA PHE A 102 11.82 1.10 6.36
C PHE A 102 10.41 0.61 6.74
N CYS A 103 10.05 0.59 8.03
CA CYS A 103 8.71 0.17 8.45
C CYS A 103 7.66 1.29 8.34
N THR A 104 8.09 2.55 8.19
CA THR A 104 7.23 3.74 8.30
C THR A 104 6.03 3.69 7.37
N PRO A 105 6.15 3.34 6.08
CA PRO A 105 5.00 3.25 5.19
C PRO A 105 3.91 2.32 5.71
N GLY A 106 4.28 1.10 6.09
CA GLY A 106 3.32 0.12 6.61
C GLY A 106 2.68 0.55 7.93
N MET A 107 3.45 1.20 8.81
CA MET A 107 2.94 1.76 10.07
C MET A 107 1.95 2.90 9.83
N LEU A 108 2.25 3.81 8.89
CA LEU A 108 1.36 4.91 8.51
C LEU A 108 0.03 4.36 7.97
N MET A 109 0.06 3.43 7.01
CA MET A 109 -1.18 2.86 6.46
C MET A 109 -2.01 2.15 7.54
N ARG A 110 -1.37 1.48 8.50
CA ARG A 110 -2.07 0.84 9.62
C ARG A 110 -2.70 1.86 10.56
N ALA A 111 -2.02 2.97 10.81
CA ALA A 111 -2.51 4.06 11.65
C ALA A 111 -3.67 4.82 11.00
N VAL A 112 -3.66 4.99 9.66
CA VAL A 112 -4.78 5.59 8.92
C VAL A 112 -6.07 4.80 9.18
N GLU A 113 -6.07 3.47 8.93
CA GLU A 113 -7.25 2.64 9.20
C GLU A 113 -7.70 2.75 10.67
N LEU A 114 -6.75 2.78 11.61
CA LEU A 114 -7.07 2.87 13.03
C LEU A 114 -7.81 4.17 13.41
N LEU A 115 -7.49 5.28 12.75
CA LEU A 115 -8.04 6.61 13.10
C LEU A 115 -9.25 7.03 12.26
N GLU A 116 -9.52 6.36 11.14
CA GLU A 116 -10.71 6.58 10.31
C GLU A 116 -11.93 5.77 10.79
N HIS A 117 -11.77 4.99 11.86
CA HIS A 117 -12.81 4.22 12.56
C HIS A 117 -13.19 4.85 13.90
#